data_AF-A0A1C6HF54-F1
#
_entry.id   AF-A0A1C6HF54-F1
#
_cell.length_a   1.000
_cell.length_b   1.000
_cell.length_c   1.000
_cell.angle_alpha   90.00
_cell.angle_beta   90.00
_cell.angle_gamma   90.00
#
_symmetry.space_group_name_H-M   'P 1'
#
loop_
_entity.id
_entity.type
_entity.pdbx_description
1 polymer ?
#
loop_
_entity_poly.entity_id
_entity_poly.type
_entity_poly.pdbx_seq_one_letter_code
_entity_poly.pdbx_strand_id
1 'polypeptide(L)'
;MTAWAEEELAFRTESGGNWTPYTLELDCSVYQTEQMVCIQAEYYSYTGGAHPNTVLLAWNFDLMTGQFFAPEILAADGQIFLDAVRDEIIRQIDMTPEAAVEAGYWEDYQDIAANWSSYAVSFNEEGMTVAFYT
;
A
#
# COMPACT_ATOMS: atom_id res chain seq x y z
N MET A 1 -17.21 -3.13 -13.04
CA MET A 1 -16.27 -4.24 -13.30
C MET A 1 -16.56 -4.97 -14.62
N THR A 2 -17.81 -5.27 -15.01
CA THR A 2 -18.08 -5.99 -16.29
C THR A 2 -18.08 -5.12 -17.55
N ALA A 3 -18.48 -3.84 -17.46
CA ALA A 3 -18.54 -2.94 -18.61
C ALA A 3 -17.18 -2.75 -19.32
N TRP A 4 -16.07 -2.77 -18.56
CA TRP A 4 -14.73 -2.56 -19.11
C TRP A 4 -14.22 -3.76 -19.91
N ALA A 5 -14.71 -4.97 -19.62
CA ALA A 5 -14.34 -6.15 -20.39
C ALA A 5 -15.00 -6.16 -21.78
N GLU A 6 -16.24 -5.68 -21.89
CA GLU A 6 -16.94 -5.51 -23.16
C GLU A 6 -16.29 -4.42 -24.02
N GLU A 7 -15.94 -3.29 -23.41
CA GLU A 7 -15.22 -2.18 -24.07
C GLU A 7 -13.82 -2.60 -24.56
N GLU A 8 -13.07 -3.36 -23.76
CA GLU A 8 -11.74 -3.87 -24.14
C GLU A 8 -11.82 -4.84 -25.32
N LEU A 9 -12.83 -5.72 -25.34
CA LEU A 9 -13.06 -6.63 -26.47
C LEU A 9 -13.40 -5.86 -27.75
N ALA A 10 -14.27 -4.84 -27.65
CA ALA A 10 -14.61 -3.98 -28.78
C ALA A 10 -13.38 -3.23 -29.31
N PHE A 11 -12.62 -2.58 -28.43
CA PHE A 11 -11.40 -1.85 -28.78
C PHE A 11 -10.36 -2.74 -29.47
N ARG A 12 -10.09 -3.95 -28.95
CA ARG A 12 -9.12 -4.87 -29.57
C ARG A 12 -9.59 -5.39 -30.93
N THR A 13 -10.89 -5.66 -31.05
CA THR A 13 -11.50 -6.09 -32.33
C THR A 13 -11.38 -4.99 -33.39
N GLU A 14 -11.66 -3.73 -33.03
CA GLU A 14 -11.58 -2.58 -33.94
C GLU A 14 -10.14 -2.20 -34.31
N SER A 15 -9.22 -2.27 -33.34
CA SER A 15 -7.80 -1.92 -33.55
C SER A 15 -6.98 -3.01 -34.24
N GLY A 16 -7.56 -4.19 -34.47
CA GLY A 16 -6.84 -5.37 -34.99
C GLY A 16 -5.78 -5.90 -34.01
N GLY A 17 -5.91 -5.56 -32.72
CA GLY A 17 -5.01 -5.99 -31.67
C GLY A 17 -5.28 -7.43 -31.21
N ASN A 18 -4.24 -8.11 -30.75
CA ASN A 18 -4.41 -9.42 -30.10
C ASN A 18 -5.05 -9.27 -28.72
N TRP A 19 -5.73 -10.30 -28.24
CA TRP A 19 -6.15 -10.42 -26.84
C TRP A 19 -4.93 -10.57 -25.92
N THR A 20 -4.88 -9.82 -24.82
CA THR A 20 -3.92 -10.01 -23.74
C THR A 20 -4.66 -10.67 -22.58
N PRO A 21 -4.20 -11.82 -22.07
CA PRO A 21 -4.80 -12.45 -20.90
C PRO A 21 -4.84 -11.50 -19.70
N TYR A 22 -5.90 -11.61 -18.89
CA TYR A 22 -5.90 -11.00 -17.58
C TYR A 22 -4.98 -11.78 -16.65
N THR A 23 -4.23 -11.05 -15.83
CA THR A 23 -3.27 -11.61 -14.89
C THR A 23 -3.51 -11.02 -13.51
N LEU A 24 -3.60 -11.88 -12.51
CA LEU A 24 -3.63 -11.50 -11.10
C LEU A 24 -2.52 -12.29 -10.40
N GLU A 25 -1.64 -11.60 -9.69
CA GLU A 25 -0.53 -12.20 -8.94
C GLU A 25 -0.54 -11.62 -7.52
N LEU A 26 -0.28 -12.48 -6.53
CA LEU A 26 -0.16 -12.09 -5.12
C LEU A 26 1.14 -12.67 -4.58
N ASP A 27 2.12 -11.81 -4.37
CA ASP A 27 3.41 -12.16 -3.81
C ASP A 27 3.45 -11.76 -2.35
N CYS A 28 3.67 -12.74 -1.46
CA CYS A 28 3.66 -12.52 -0.02
C CYS A 28 5.06 -12.76 0.57
N SER A 29 5.41 -11.96 1.57
CA SER A 29 6.51 -12.27 2.49
C SER A 29 6.04 -12.17 3.94
N VAL A 30 6.67 -12.98 4.79
CA VAL A 30 6.29 -13.13 6.19
C VAL A 30 7.47 -12.80 7.08
N TYR A 31 7.23 -11.89 8.02
CA TYR A 31 8.11 -11.64 9.15
C TYR A 31 7.43 -12.16 10.42
N GLN A 32 8.18 -12.87 11.26
CA GLN A 32 7.62 -13.51 12.44
C GLN A 32 8.57 -13.39 13.64
N THR A 33 7.98 -13.10 14.80
CA THR A 33 8.63 -13.15 16.11
C THR A 33 7.88 -14.12 17.02
N GLU A 34 8.27 -14.20 18.30
CA GLU A 34 7.52 -14.97 19.30
C GLU A 34 6.13 -14.38 19.61
N GLN A 35 5.94 -13.08 19.37
CA GLN A 35 4.72 -12.35 19.75
C GLN A 35 3.90 -11.88 18.56
N MET A 36 4.46 -11.91 17.35
CA MET A 36 3.84 -11.30 16.17
C MET A 36 4.08 -12.10 14.90
N VAL A 37 3.10 -12.10 14.01
CA VAL A 37 3.28 -12.41 12.58
C VAL A 37 2.87 -11.20 11.76
N CYS A 38 3.75 -10.73 10.88
CA CYS A 38 3.46 -9.75 9.85
C CYS A 38 3.50 -10.44 8.49
N ILE A 39 2.43 -10.29 7.70
CA ILE A 39 2.38 -10.72 6.31
C ILE A 39 2.27 -9.45 5.46
N GLN A 40 3.26 -9.17 4.63
CA GLN A 40 3.17 -8.13 3.61
C GLN A 40 2.97 -8.77 2.24
N ALA A 41 2.22 -8.11 1.37
CA ALA A 41 1.96 -8.62 0.04
C ALA A 41 1.89 -7.51 -1.02
N GLU A 42 2.30 -7.86 -2.23
CA GLU A 42 2.09 -7.09 -3.44
C GLU A 42 1.03 -7.80 -4.28
N TYR A 43 -0.07 -7.10 -4.56
CA TYR A 43 -1.14 -7.59 -5.41
C TYR A 43 -1.08 -6.90 -6.77
N TYR A 44 -0.54 -7.61 -7.75
CA TYR A 44 -0.51 -7.18 -9.14
C TYR A 44 -1.80 -7.58 -9.85
N SER A 45 -2.35 -6.64 -10.62
CA SER A 45 -3.54 -6.87 -11.44
C SER A 45 -3.40 -6.23 -12.82
N TYR A 46 -3.62 -7.03 -13.86
CA TYR A 46 -3.81 -6.57 -15.23
C TYR A 46 -5.13 -7.11 -15.74
N THR A 47 -6.10 -6.21 -15.93
CA THR A 47 -7.46 -6.53 -16.41
C THR A 47 -7.78 -5.85 -17.74
N GLY A 48 -6.75 -5.56 -18.55
CA GLY A 48 -6.84 -4.77 -19.78
C GLY A 48 -6.36 -3.33 -19.58
N GLY A 49 -6.39 -2.52 -20.65
CA GLY A 49 -5.92 -1.13 -20.62
C GLY A 49 -4.41 -0.96 -20.80
N ALA A 50 -3.94 0.27 -20.55
CA ALA A 50 -2.59 0.72 -20.90
C ALA A 50 -1.47 0.13 -20.01
N HIS A 51 -1.75 -0.13 -18.74
CA HIS A 51 -0.78 -0.62 -17.77
C HIS A 51 -1.47 -1.44 -16.66
N PRO A 52 -0.72 -2.30 -15.95
CA PRO A 52 -1.21 -2.97 -14.74
C PRO A 52 -1.36 -2.01 -13.56
N ASN A 53 -1.98 -2.50 -12.49
CA ASN A 53 -2.01 -1.87 -11.18
C ASN A 53 -1.39 -2.79 -10.12
N THR A 54 -0.67 -2.22 -9.16
CA THR A 54 -0.13 -2.93 -8.00
C THR A 54 -0.65 -2.27 -6.73
N VAL A 55 -1.26 -3.07 -5.86
CA VAL A 55 -1.69 -2.65 -4.52
C VAL A 55 -0.80 -3.29 -3.47
N LEU A 56 -0.41 -2.51 -2.46
CA LEU A 56 0.41 -2.98 -1.35
C LEU A 56 -0.51 -3.31 -0.17
N LEU A 57 -0.29 -4.46 0.46
CA LEU A 57 -1.14 -5.01 1.51
C LEU A 57 -0.28 -5.44 2.70
N ALA A 58 -0.83 -5.34 3.90
CA ALA A 58 -0.20 -5.88 5.09
C ALA A 58 -1.24 -6.38 6.10
N TRP A 59 -0.89 -7.44 6.80
CA TRP A 59 -1.67 -8.05 7.87
C TRP A 59 -0.78 -8.35 9.06
N ASN A 60 -1.12 -7.77 10.21
CA ASN A 60 -0.34 -7.93 11.43
C ASN A 60 -1.17 -8.65 12.50
N PHE A 61 -0.63 -9.75 13.01
CA PHE A 61 -1.27 -10.63 13.97
C PHE A 61 -0.50 -10.60 15.28
N ASP A 62 -1.24 -10.41 16.38
CA ASP A 62 -0.75 -10.62 17.72
C ASP A 62 -0.92 -12.11 18.08
N LEU A 63 0.19 -12.82 18.29
CA LEU A 63 0.18 -14.24 18.62
C LEU A 63 -0.31 -14.51 20.05
N MET A 64 -0.34 -13.51 20.91
CA MET A 64 -0.82 -13.65 22.30
C MET A 64 -2.35 -13.69 22.37
N THR A 65 -3.02 -12.95 21.49
CA THR A 65 -4.49 -12.83 21.45
C THR A 65 -5.13 -13.54 20.27
N GLY A 66 -4.35 -13.84 19.22
CA GLY A 66 -4.85 -14.41 17.96
C GLY A 66 -5.65 -13.41 17.11
N GLN A 67 -5.49 -12.11 17.36
CA GLN A 67 -6.23 -11.05 16.66
C GLN A 67 -5.32 -10.25 15.73
N PHE A 68 -5.93 -9.56 14.77
CA PHE A 68 -5.25 -8.48 14.08
C PHE A 68 -4.96 -7.34 15.05
N PHE A 69 -3.85 -6.66 14.86
CA PHE A 69 -3.60 -5.41 15.56
C PHE A 69 -3.26 -4.28 14.60
N ALA A 70 -3.65 -3.08 15.01
CA ALA A 70 -3.25 -1.84 14.37
C ALA A 70 -2.02 -1.26 15.10
N PRO A 71 -1.06 -0.65 14.41
CA PRO A 71 0.25 -0.28 14.98
C PRO A 71 0.17 0.60 16.24
N GLU A 72 -0.87 1.41 16.40
CA GLU A 72 -1.06 2.29 17.56
C GLU A 72 -1.15 1.55 18.90
N ILE A 73 -1.47 0.25 18.91
CA ILE A 73 -1.48 -0.54 20.16
C ILE A 73 -0.07 -0.84 20.68
N LEU A 74 0.97 -0.62 19.87
CA LEU A 74 2.36 -0.85 20.26
C LEU A 74 2.88 0.22 21.23
N ALA A 75 2.17 1.33 21.36
CA ALA A 75 2.52 2.42 22.26
C ALA A 75 1.57 2.50 23.45
N ALA A 76 2.07 3.04 24.58
CA ALA A 76 1.23 3.33 25.75
C ALA A 76 0.18 4.42 25.45
N ASP A 77 0.51 5.34 24.54
CA ASP A 77 -0.40 6.35 24.00
C ASP A 77 -0.40 6.22 22.47
N GLY A 78 -1.47 5.64 21.95
CA GLY A 78 -1.63 5.41 20.52
C GLY A 78 -1.70 6.69 19.71
N GLN A 79 -2.27 7.77 20.25
CA GLN A 79 -2.38 9.04 19.52
C GLN A 79 -1.01 9.69 19.35
N ILE A 80 -0.19 9.69 20.41
CA ILE A 80 1.20 10.19 20.32
C ILE A 80 2.00 9.36 19.29
N PHE A 81 1.76 8.05 19.23
CA PHE A 81 2.41 7.20 18.23
C PHE A 81 1.97 7.55 16.79
N LEU A 82 0.66 7.70 16.57
CA LEU A 82 0.12 8.12 15.27
C LEU A 82 0.72 9.45 14.79
N ASP A 83 0.79 10.44 15.68
CA ASP A 83 1.38 11.75 15.40
C ASP A 83 2.89 11.66 15.13
N ALA A 84 3.63 10.88 15.92
CA ALA A 84 5.07 10.70 15.74
C ALA A 84 5.42 10.03 14.41
N VAL A 85 4.63 9.04 13.97
CA VAL A 85 4.86 8.37 12.68
C VAL A 85 4.52 9.30 11.51
N ARG A 86 3.44 10.08 11.60
CA ARG A 86 3.15 11.14 10.61
C ARG A 86 4.35 12.08 10.48
N ASP A 87 4.83 12.61 11.61
CA ASP A 87 5.94 13.57 11.62
C ASP A 87 7.23 12.95 11.07
N GLU A 88 7.48 11.68 11.35
CA GLU A 88 8.61 10.92 10.80
C GLU A 88 8.50 10.73 9.28
N ILE A 89 7.31 10.43 8.75
CA ILE A 89 7.08 10.32 7.29
C ILE A 89 7.39 11.67 6.62
N ILE A 90 6.88 12.78 7.17
CA ILE A 90 7.17 14.13 6.65
C ILE A 90 8.66 14.45 6.74
N ARG A 91 9.31 14.06 7.85
CA ARG A 91 10.75 14.26 8.04
C ARG A 91 11.59 13.46 7.02
N GLN A 92 11.17 12.26 6.65
CA GLN A 92 11.87 11.43 5.66
C GLN A 92 11.78 11.98 4.23
N ILE A 93 10.70 12.70 3.90
CA ILE A 93 10.56 13.37 2.61
C ILE A 93 11.63 14.47 2.46
N ASP A 94 11.95 15.17 3.55
CA ASP A 94 13.07 16.13 3.64
C ASP A 94 13.11 17.18 2.49
N MET A 95 11.93 17.66 2.10
CA MET A 95 11.75 18.64 1.02
C MET A 95 10.74 19.71 1.43
N THR A 96 10.82 20.88 0.79
CA THR A 96 9.70 21.83 0.86
C THR A 96 8.50 21.27 0.11
N PRO A 97 7.26 21.69 0.42
CA PRO A 97 6.08 21.22 -0.28
C PRO A 97 6.17 21.36 -1.81
N GLU A 98 6.73 22.47 -2.31
CA GLU A 98 6.89 22.70 -3.75
C GLU A 98 7.88 21.72 -4.39
N ALA A 99 9.01 21.49 -3.72
CA ALA A 99 10.02 20.55 -4.20
C ALA A 99 9.52 19.09 -4.16
N ALA A 100 8.73 18.73 -3.15
CA ALA A 100 8.11 17.41 -3.05
C ALA A 100 7.14 17.15 -4.23
N VAL A 101 6.28 18.12 -4.53
CA VAL A 101 5.35 18.01 -5.69
C VAL A 101 6.13 17.92 -7.00
N GLU A 102 7.18 18.71 -7.19
CA GLU A 102 8.05 18.63 -8.37
C GLU A 102 8.75 17.25 -8.49
N ALA A 103 9.09 16.64 -7.35
CA ALA A 103 9.65 15.29 -7.26
C ALA A 103 8.61 14.17 -7.48
N GLY A 104 7.33 14.50 -7.65
CA GLY A 104 6.27 13.55 -7.96
C GLY A 104 5.43 13.08 -6.77
N TYR A 105 5.56 13.71 -5.59
CA TYR A 105 4.60 13.51 -4.50
C TYR A 105 3.26 14.16 -4.83
N TRP A 106 2.17 13.65 -4.23
CA TRP A 106 0.87 14.29 -4.31
C TRP A 106 0.88 15.69 -3.68
N GLU A 107 0.08 16.60 -4.22
CA GLU A 107 -0.07 17.96 -3.66
C GLU A 107 -0.54 17.95 -2.20
N ASP A 108 -1.33 16.95 -1.82
CA ASP A 108 -1.89 16.72 -0.50
C ASP A 108 -1.16 15.62 0.29
N TYR A 109 0.12 15.35 -0.02
CA TYR A 109 0.90 14.29 0.65
C TYR A 109 0.94 14.43 2.18
N GLN A 110 0.81 15.65 2.71
CA GLN A 110 0.78 15.90 4.16
C GLN A 110 -0.51 15.37 4.80
N ASP A 111 -1.65 15.52 4.12
CA ASP A 111 -2.93 14.98 4.56
C ASP A 111 -2.96 13.46 4.40
N ILE A 112 -2.38 12.94 3.31
CA ILE A 112 -2.18 11.50 3.09
C ILE A 112 -1.33 10.90 4.21
N ALA A 113 -0.22 11.55 4.56
CA ALA A 113 0.65 11.14 5.67
C ALA A 113 -0.06 11.22 7.02
N ALA A 114 -0.99 12.16 7.24
CA ALA A 114 -1.79 12.20 8.46
C ALA A 114 -2.74 11.00 8.59
N ASN A 115 -3.11 10.37 7.47
CA ASN A 115 -3.94 9.17 7.44
C ASN A 115 -3.13 7.88 7.17
N TRP A 116 -1.83 7.87 7.49
CA TRP A 116 -0.91 6.78 7.18
C TRP A 116 -1.37 5.41 7.70
N SER A 117 -2.06 5.36 8.84
CA SER A 117 -2.51 4.10 9.48
C SER A 117 -3.61 3.39 8.70
N SER A 118 -4.24 4.06 7.74
CA SER A 118 -5.20 3.45 6.81
C SER A 118 -4.53 2.73 5.63
N TYR A 119 -3.21 2.86 5.46
CA TYR A 119 -2.43 2.21 4.42
C TYR A 119 -1.78 0.91 4.91
N ALA A 120 -1.04 0.23 4.03
CA ALA A 120 -0.35 -0.99 4.41
C ALA A 120 0.82 -0.67 5.36
N VAL A 121 0.75 -1.23 6.57
CA VAL A 121 1.80 -1.11 7.58
C VAL A 121 2.42 -2.48 7.82
N SER A 122 3.68 -2.66 7.46
CA SER A 122 4.42 -3.91 7.61
C SER A 122 5.60 -3.77 8.56
N PHE A 123 6.11 -4.92 9.03
CA PHE A 123 7.23 -5.01 9.93
C PHE A 123 8.26 -6.01 9.42
N ASN A 124 9.53 -5.72 9.66
CA ASN A 124 10.65 -6.63 9.42
C ASN A 124 11.69 -6.49 10.56
N GLU A 125 12.89 -7.04 10.37
CA GLU A 125 13.98 -6.93 11.36
C GLU A 125 14.48 -5.49 11.58
N GLU A 126 14.29 -4.60 10.60
CA GLU A 126 14.76 -3.20 10.65
C GLU A 126 13.73 -2.28 11.31
N GLY A 127 12.45 -2.63 11.27
CA GLY A 127 11.39 -1.89 11.96
C GLY A 127 10.06 -1.92 11.22
N MET A 128 9.36 -0.78 11.26
CA MET A 128 8.04 -0.58 10.67
C MET A 128 8.17 0.17 9.35
N THR A 129 7.38 -0.22 8.34
CA THR A 129 7.27 0.48 7.06
C THR A 129 5.81 0.80 6.77
N VAL A 130 5.54 2.04 6.35
CA VAL A 130 4.24 2.44 5.80
C VAL A 130 4.37 2.52 4.29
N ALA A 131 3.53 1.79 3.57
CA ALA A 131 3.55 1.74 2.12
C ALA A 131 2.30 2.40 1.53
N PHE A 132 2.53 3.45 0.73
CA PHE A 132 1.48 4.19 0.03
C PHE A 132 1.29 3.63 -1.38
N TYR A 133 0.04 3.54 -1.82
CA TYR A 133 -0.34 3.10 -3.16
C TYR A 133 -1.52 3.94 -3.66
N THR A 134 -1.69 3.96 -4.99
CA THR A 134 -2.77 4.66 -5.71
C THR A 134 -3.90 3.72 -6.11
#